data_AF-A0A7V5PZG8-F1
#
_entry.id   AF-A0A7V5PZG8-F1
#
_cell.length_a   1.000
_cell.length_b   1.000
_cell.length_c   1.000
_cell.angle_alpha   90.00
_cell.angle_beta   90.00
_cell.angle_gamma   90.00
#
_symmetry.space_group_name_H-M   'P 1'
#
loop_
_entity.id
_entity.type
_entity.pdbx_description
1 polymer ?
#
loop_
_entity_poly.entity_id
_entity_poly.type
_entity_poly.pdbx_seq_one_letter_code
_entity_poly.pdbx_strand_id
1 'polypeptide(L)'
;MSIRGDTLRCVCIFFLFSGVFCVSTGMARGPSQLVLNRQFLPSQLQAMPCSSSPPGLRYHRREYAGHRAFEWQLRLRAPSSGTPPLYERLRSADFTVVFPVDRPITVHWNTGSHAEVTDFQPHVEALKAGVAIEFESFGGRSSDGVLPYFNLATQGGGLIVAIGWSGDWKASFRKTAGDKVHI
;
A
#
# COMPACT_ATOMS: atom_id res chain seq x y z
N MET A 1 20.15 18.04 -7.71
CA MET A 1 18.90 17.58 -8.44
C MET A 1 17.74 18.55 -8.16
N SER A 2 17.86 19.75 -8.77
CA SER A 2 16.96 20.90 -8.97
C SER A 2 15.76 20.50 -9.84
N ILE A 3 14.62 20.13 -9.13
CA ILE A 3 13.30 19.83 -9.72
C ILE A 3 12.43 21.09 -9.61
N ARG A 4 12.58 22.04 -10.58
CA ARG A 4 11.69 23.14 -11.03
C ARG A 4 10.45 22.58 -11.72
N GLY A 5 9.21 22.59 -11.03
CA GLY A 5 7.86 23.17 -11.23
C GLY A 5 7.00 22.26 -12.10
N ASP A 6 6.39 21.16 -11.38
CA ASP A 6 4.99 20.71 -11.60
C ASP A 6 4.61 19.71 -10.50
N THR A 7 4.20 20.19 -9.38
CA THR A 7 3.40 19.69 -8.25
C THR A 7 3.05 18.21 -8.43
N LEU A 8 4.01 17.32 -8.18
CA LEU A 8 3.72 15.91 -7.83
C LEU A 8 2.67 15.84 -6.72
N ARG A 9 1.45 15.70 -7.12
CA ARG A 9 0.29 15.52 -6.21
C ARG A 9 0.27 14.08 -5.69
N CYS A 10 0.89 13.83 -4.46
CA CYS A 10 1.27 12.53 -3.86
C CYS A 10 0.39 12.28 -2.63
N VAL A 11 -0.38 11.20 -2.68
CA VAL A 11 -1.08 10.63 -1.50
C VAL A 11 -0.15 9.65 -0.78
N CYS A 12 0.21 10.03 0.52
CA CYS A 12 1.12 9.25 1.39
C CYS A 12 0.31 8.36 2.35
N ILE A 13 0.56 6.99 2.13
CA ILE A 13 -0.12 6.00 3.02
C ILE A 13 0.90 5.48 4.03
N PHE A 14 0.56 5.69 5.39
CA PHE A 14 1.44 5.24 6.49
C PHE A 14 0.79 4.05 7.20
N PHE A 15 1.72 2.88 7.38
CA PHE A 15 1.22 1.70 8.11
C PHE A 15 1.95 1.57 9.46
N LEU A 16 1.15 1.55 10.52
CA LEU A 16 1.78 1.24 11.83
C LEU A 16 1.09 0.03 12.46
N PHE A 17 1.91 -1.09 12.62
CA PHE A 17 1.47 -2.36 13.25
C PHE A 17 1.80 -2.35 14.75
N SER A 18 0.74 -2.44 15.64
CA SER A 18 1.06 -2.98 16.98
C SER A 18 0.11 -4.14 17.30
N GLY A 19 0.74 -5.41 17.34
CA GLY A 19 0.64 -6.66 18.13
C GLY A 19 -0.72 -7.35 17.92
N VAL A 20 -0.72 -8.83 17.72
CA VAL A 20 -0.80 -10.29 17.58
C VAL A 20 -2.27 -10.74 17.77
N PHE A 21 -2.84 -11.52 16.70
CA PHE A 21 -3.27 -12.81 16.12
C PHE A 21 -4.79 -12.95 16.24
N CYS A 22 -5.86 -13.54 15.27
CA CYS A 22 -6.81 -13.70 14.18
C CYS A 22 -8.09 -14.43 14.74
N VAL A 23 -9.44 -14.85 13.80
CA VAL A 23 -10.49 -14.55 12.84
C VAL A 23 -11.65 -15.52 13.05
N SER A 24 -13.06 -15.35 12.16
CA SER A 24 -13.85 -15.83 11.01
C SER A 24 -15.02 -14.87 10.75
N THR A 25 -15.51 -14.62 9.39
CA THR A 25 -16.17 -14.51 8.08
C THR A 25 -17.28 -13.45 8.14
N GLY A 26 -16.93 -12.28 7.39
CA GLY A 26 -17.99 -11.28 7.08
C GLY A 26 -18.02 -10.98 5.57
N MET A 27 -19.20 -11.26 4.97
CA MET A 27 -20.11 -10.78 3.90
C MET A 27 -19.35 -9.91 2.89
N ALA A 28 -19.23 -10.42 1.68
CA ALA A 28 -18.71 -9.79 0.43
C ALA A 28 -19.16 -8.32 0.32
N ARG A 29 -18.35 -7.46 0.85
CA ARG A 29 -18.34 -6.00 0.63
C ARG A 29 -17.79 -5.67 -0.75
N GLY A 30 -18.73 -5.08 -1.77
CA GLY A 30 -18.37 -4.48 -3.07
C GLY A 30 -16.85 -4.40 -3.28
N PRO A 31 -16.25 -4.32 -4.52
CA PRO A 31 -14.82 -4.31 -4.82
C PRO A 31 -14.09 -3.19 -4.05
N SER A 32 -12.97 -3.53 -3.16
CA SER A 32 -12.10 -2.55 -2.47
C SER A 32 -11.25 -1.76 -3.48
N GLN A 33 -11.98 -0.55 -3.83
CA GLN A 33 -11.30 0.24 -4.88
C GLN A 33 -11.05 1.66 -4.37
N LEU A 34 -9.87 2.14 -4.81
CA LEU A 34 -9.56 3.57 -4.65
C LEU A 34 -9.49 4.25 -6.04
N VAL A 35 -10.49 5.12 -6.24
CA VAL A 35 -10.54 5.80 -7.55
C VAL A 35 -9.90 7.19 -7.44
N LEU A 36 -8.98 7.39 -8.36
CA LEU A 36 -8.34 8.72 -8.36
C LEU A 36 -8.99 9.61 -9.42
N ASN A 37 -9.23 10.90 -8.98
CA ASN A 37 -9.79 11.82 -10.01
C ASN A 37 -8.67 12.40 -10.88
N ARG A 38 -8.97 13.28 -11.74
CA ARG A 38 -8.00 13.78 -12.76
C ARG A 38 -6.87 14.57 -12.09
N GLN A 39 -7.17 14.93 -10.82
CA GLN A 39 -6.06 15.60 -10.08
C GLN A 39 -5.31 14.59 -9.20
N PHE A 40 -5.69 13.32 -9.37
CA PHE A 40 -5.06 12.20 -8.66
C PHE A 40 -5.36 12.26 -7.15
N LEU A 41 -6.51 12.87 -6.86
CA LEU A 41 -7.01 12.81 -5.47
C LEU A 41 -8.04 11.68 -5.34
N PRO A 42 -8.02 11.12 -4.14
CA PRO A 42 -9.03 10.06 -3.97
C PRO A 42 -10.45 10.60 -4.12
N SER A 43 -11.19 10.31 -5.17
CA SER A 43 -12.54 10.83 -5.44
C SER A 43 -13.61 9.89 -4.87
N GLN A 44 -13.21 8.54 -4.87
CA GLN A 44 -14.14 7.52 -4.32
C GLN A 44 -13.34 6.45 -3.59
N LEU A 45 -13.63 6.37 -2.23
CA LEU A 45 -13.09 5.24 -1.44
C LEU A 45 -14.25 4.35 -0.96
N GLN A 46 -14.49 3.25 -1.72
CA GLN A 46 -15.73 2.49 -1.47
C GLN A 46 -15.54 1.52 -0.30
N ALA A 47 -14.29 0.82 -0.21
CA ALA A 47 -14.19 -0.13 0.93
C ALA A 47 -12.72 -0.52 1.13
N MET A 48 -11.79 0.41 1.07
CA MET A 48 -10.41 0.08 1.48
C MET A 48 -10.36 -0.28 2.97
N PRO A 49 -9.50 -1.20 3.45
CA PRO A 49 -8.20 -1.59 2.86
C PRO A 49 -8.21 -3.04 2.38
N CYS A 50 -9.29 -3.78 2.59
CA CYS A 50 -9.36 -5.17 2.08
C CYS A 50 -10.82 -5.53 1.82
N SER A 51 -11.01 -6.44 0.89
CA SER A 51 -12.39 -6.85 0.47
C SER A 51 -13.00 -7.81 1.49
N SER A 52 -12.08 -8.23 2.46
CA SER A 52 -12.58 -9.08 3.56
C SER A 52 -11.64 -8.99 4.76
N SER A 53 -12.24 -8.75 5.93
CA SER A 53 -11.38 -8.66 7.13
C SER A 53 -11.65 -9.87 8.05
N PRO A 54 -10.51 -10.53 8.41
CA PRO A 54 -10.69 -11.63 9.35
C PRO A 54 -11.33 -11.17 10.67
N PRO A 55 -11.99 -12.02 11.47
CA PRO A 55 -12.58 -11.65 12.75
C PRO A 55 -11.53 -11.04 13.71
N GLY A 56 -12.06 -9.89 14.37
CA GLY A 56 -11.17 -9.31 15.41
C GLY A 56 -10.20 -8.27 14.81
N LEU A 57 -10.19 -8.23 13.43
CA LEU A 57 -9.33 -7.20 12.81
C LEU A 57 -10.13 -5.92 12.56
N ARG A 58 -9.53 -4.93 13.00
CA ARG A 58 -10.20 -3.64 12.81
C ARG A 58 -9.24 -2.66 12.13
N TYR A 59 -9.87 -1.91 11.28
CA TYR A 59 -9.05 -0.88 10.60
C TYR A 59 -9.48 0.50 11.11
N HIS A 60 -8.41 1.19 11.44
CA HIS A 60 -8.69 2.59 11.80
C HIS A 60 -8.05 3.53 10.78
N ARG A 61 -8.97 4.29 10.34
CA ARG A 61 -8.47 5.21 9.29
C ARG A 61 -8.36 6.63 9.86
N ARG A 62 -7.34 7.23 9.39
CA ARG A 62 -7.19 8.65 9.71
C ARG A 62 -6.86 9.45 8.45
N GLU A 63 -7.59 10.60 8.38
CA GLU A 63 -7.30 11.49 7.23
C GLU A 63 -6.52 12.71 7.70
N TYR A 64 -5.68 13.07 6.98
CA TYR A 64 -4.91 14.29 7.29
C TYR A 64 -5.31 15.41 6.33
N ALA A 65 -6.23 16.22 6.88
CA ALA A 65 -6.79 17.29 6.01
C ALA A 65 -5.70 18.32 5.66
N GLY A 66 -5.49 18.61 4.39
CA GLY A 66 -4.49 19.62 3.94
C GLY A 66 -3.27 18.95 3.28
N HIS A 67 -3.23 17.58 3.52
CA HIS A 67 -2.03 16.89 3.01
C HIS A 67 -2.45 15.77 2.05
N ARG A 68 -3.75 15.87 1.68
CA ARG A 68 -4.28 14.88 0.73
C ARG A 68 -3.72 13.48 1.01
N ALA A 69 -3.83 13.12 2.33
CA ALA A 69 -3.24 11.83 2.75
C ALA A 69 -4.18 11.17 3.78
N PHE A 70 -4.16 9.85 3.68
CA PHE A 70 -4.84 9.11 4.77
C PHE A 70 -3.99 7.92 5.17
N GLU A 71 -4.25 7.45 6.35
CA GLU A 71 -3.54 6.29 6.92
C GLU A 71 -4.55 5.36 7.58
N TRP A 72 -4.23 4.05 7.55
CA TRP A 72 -5.05 3.18 8.40
C TRP A 72 -4.15 2.22 9.18
N GLN A 73 -4.71 1.97 10.23
CA GLN A 73 -3.99 1.07 11.16
C GLN A 73 -4.84 -0.18 11.40
N LEU A 74 -4.09 -1.20 11.54
CA LEU A 74 -4.77 -2.48 11.83
C LEU A 74 -4.67 -2.78 13.33
N ARG A 75 -5.96 -3.15 13.85
CA ARG A 75 -5.97 -3.59 15.27
C ARG A 75 -6.60 -4.98 15.36
N LEU A 76 -5.88 -5.70 16.12
CA LEU A 76 -6.42 -7.07 16.29
C LEU A 76 -6.87 -7.26 17.75
N ARG A 77 -8.08 -7.84 17.82
CA ARG A 77 -8.59 -8.12 19.19
C ARG A 77 -8.90 -9.61 19.31
N ALA A 78 -8.37 -10.10 20.57
CA ALA A 78 -8.64 -11.53 20.80
C ALA A 78 -10.11 -11.76 21.22
N PRO A 79 -10.67 -13.00 20.98
CA PRO A 79 -12.05 -13.26 21.39
C PRO A 79 -12.21 -13.26 22.92
N SER A 80 -13.43 -12.96 23.37
CA SER A 80 -13.70 -12.86 24.82
C SER A 80 -13.70 -14.24 25.48
N SER A 81 -13.73 -15.42 24.73
CA SER A 81 -13.60 -16.79 25.30
C SER A 81 -13.14 -17.75 24.21
N GLY A 82 -12.39 -18.94 24.71
CA GLY A 82 -11.92 -19.96 23.75
C GLY A 82 -10.48 -19.67 23.29
N THR A 83 -9.87 -20.53 22.46
CA THR A 83 -8.48 -20.43 21.98
C THR A 83 -8.41 -19.50 20.77
N PRO A 84 -7.42 -18.48 20.83
CA PRO A 84 -7.30 -17.56 19.69
C PRO A 84 -6.80 -18.28 18.43
N PRO A 85 -7.34 -17.78 17.17
CA PRO A 85 -6.87 -18.40 15.92
C PRO A 85 -5.48 -17.89 15.50
N LEU A 86 -4.75 -18.76 14.83
CA LEU A 86 -3.47 -18.30 14.24
C LEU A 86 -3.75 -17.41 13.01
N TYR A 87 -3.08 -16.21 13.01
CA TYR A 87 -3.23 -15.28 11.87
C TYR A 87 -1.95 -15.32 11.01
N GLU A 88 -2.26 -15.62 9.84
CA GLU A 88 -1.09 -15.66 8.94
C GLU A 88 -1.40 -14.86 7.66
N ARG A 89 -0.35 -14.20 7.23
CA ARG A 89 -0.40 -13.47 5.96
C ARG A 89 -1.49 -12.39 5.99
N LEU A 90 -1.40 -11.61 7.04
CA LEU A 90 -2.38 -10.52 7.16
C LEU A 90 -1.97 -9.34 6.25
N ARG A 91 -3.03 -9.00 5.53
CA ARG A 91 -2.73 -7.88 4.61
C ARG A 91 -3.32 -6.59 5.18
N SER A 92 -2.38 -5.65 5.38
CA SER A 92 -2.85 -4.36 5.92
C SER A 92 -3.51 -3.53 4.81
N ALA A 93 -3.35 -4.03 3.59
CA ALA A 93 -4.02 -3.38 2.45
C ALA A 93 -4.13 -4.38 1.28
N ASP A 94 -5.35 -4.43 0.73
CA ASP A 94 -5.65 -5.26 -0.45
C ASP A 94 -6.81 -4.63 -1.24
N PHE A 95 -6.36 -3.78 -2.20
CA PHE A 95 -7.43 -3.10 -2.97
C PHE A 95 -6.89 -2.73 -4.35
N THR A 96 -7.83 -2.29 -5.14
CA THR A 96 -7.47 -1.84 -6.50
C THR A 96 -7.53 -0.31 -6.60
N VAL A 97 -6.41 0.16 -7.16
CA VAL A 97 -6.43 1.61 -7.45
C VAL A 97 -6.83 1.83 -8.92
N VAL A 98 -7.77 2.75 -9.08
CA VAL A 98 -8.17 3.11 -10.46
C VAL A 98 -7.63 4.51 -10.79
N PHE A 99 -6.74 4.55 -11.81
CA PHE A 99 -6.14 5.83 -12.21
C PHE A 99 -7.04 6.52 -13.23
N PRO A 100 -7.01 7.83 -13.33
CA PRO A 100 -7.94 8.59 -14.17
C PRO A 100 -7.59 8.50 -15.66
N VAL A 101 -6.36 7.91 -15.91
CA VAL A 101 -5.98 7.84 -17.34
C VAL A 101 -5.46 6.42 -17.62
N ASP A 102 -5.87 5.97 -18.75
CA ASP A 102 -5.37 4.63 -19.17
C ASP A 102 -4.00 4.77 -19.85
N ARG A 103 -2.95 4.99 -19.04
CA ARG A 103 -1.57 5.14 -19.55
C ARG A 103 -0.64 4.23 -18.75
N PRO A 104 0.59 4.08 -19.35
CA PRO A 104 1.53 3.20 -18.66
C PRO A 104 1.77 3.68 -17.21
N ILE A 105 1.85 2.68 -16.37
CA ILE A 105 2.07 2.98 -14.94
C ILE A 105 3.40 2.33 -14.52
N THR A 106 4.21 3.10 -13.77
CA THR A 106 5.49 2.56 -13.25
C THR A 106 5.49 2.57 -11.72
N VAL A 107 6.27 1.69 -11.18
CA VAL A 107 6.51 1.73 -9.73
C VAL A 107 7.94 2.22 -9.45
N HIS A 108 8.00 3.32 -8.74
CA HIS A 108 9.31 3.80 -8.24
C HIS A 108 9.58 3.21 -6.85
N TRP A 109 10.82 2.65 -6.72
CA TRP A 109 11.21 2.11 -5.40
C TRP A 109 12.69 2.32 -5.17
N ASN A 110 13.10 2.13 -3.93
CA ASN A 110 14.53 2.35 -3.61
C ASN A 110 15.12 1.13 -2.89
N THR A 111 16.45 0.95 -3.25
CA THR A 111 17.16 -0.07 -2.46
C THR A 111 17.19 0.32 -0.97
N GLY A 112 17.08 -0.71 -0.12
CA GLY A 112 17.24 -0.46 1.32
C GLY A 112 18.71 -0.26 1.68
N SER A 113 19.10 -0.66 2.94
CA SER A 113 20.48 -0.26 3.32
C SER A 113 21.20 -1.47 3.90
N HIS A 114 22.40 -1.62 3.47
CA HIS A 114 23.38 -2.53 4.09
C HIS A 114 24.76 -1.86 4.18
N ALA A 115 24.70 -0.56 4.36
CA ALA A 115 25.92 0.27 4.42
C ALA A 115 26.75 0.14 3.14
N GLU A 116 26.00 0.20 2.04
CA GLU A 116 26.69 0.16 0.73
C GLU A 116 26.55 1.50 0.00
N VAL A 117 27.43 1.63 -0.98
CA VAL A 117 27.41 2.91 -1.72
C VAL A 117 26.09 3.07 -2.48
N THR A 118 25.46 1.92 -2.64
CA THR A 118 24.22 2.04 -3.45
C THR A 118 22.99 2.18 -2.55
N ASP A 119 23.26 2.34 -1.28
CA ASP A 119 22.10 2.50 -0.39
C ASP A 119 21.17 3.63 -0.89
N PHE A 120 19.80 3.14 -0.92
CA PHE A 120 18.67 4.08 -1.21
C PHE A 120 18.66 4.48 -2.68
N GLN A 121 19.37 3.70 -3.41
CA GLN A 121 19.36 3.98 -4.86
C GLN A 121 17.94 3.84 -5.44
N PRO A 122 17.51 4.81 -6.27
CA PRO A 122 16.15 4.78 -6.84
C PRO A 122 16.09 3.84 -8.06
N HIS A 123 14.89 3.18 -8.12
CA HIS A 123 14.63 2.30 -9.27
C HIS A 123 13.23 2.59 -9.83
N VAL A 124 13.17 2.25 -11.15
CA VAL A 124 11.84 2.40 -11.78
C VAL A 124 11.54 1.11 -12.57
N GLU A 125 10.25 0.64 -12.34
CA GLU A 125 9.82 -0.56 -13.10
C GLU A 125 8.43 -0.31 -13.71
N ALA A 126 8.42 -0.66 -15.02
CA ALA A 126 7.09 -0.55 -15.64
C ALA A 126 6.20 -1.74 -15.21
N LEU A 127 4.90 -1.43 -14.92
CA LEU A 127 3.97 -2.54 -14.59
C LEU A 127 3.38 -3.11 -15.87
N LYS A 128 3.74 -4.35 -16.10
CA LYS A 128 3.17 -5.04 -17.28
C LYS A 128 1.86 -5.74 -16.90
N ALA A 129 0.97 -5.75 -17.87
CA ALA A 129 -0.36 -6.33 -17.58
C ALA A 129 -0.22 -7.80 -17.14
N GLY A 130 -0.81 -8.05 -15.91
CA GLY A 130 -0.97 -9.45 -15.46
C GLY A 130 0.29 -9.92 -14.71
N VAL A 131 1.42 -9.08 -14.77
CA VAL A 131 2.64 -9.51 -14.05
C VAL A 131 2.81 -8.66 -12.78
N ALA A 132 2.98 -9.46 -11.67
CA ALA A 132 3.14 -8.73 -10.39
C ALA A 132 4.62 -8.46 -10.12
N ILE A 133 4.83 -7.25 -9.58
CA ILE A 133 6.15 -6.98 -8.98
C ILE A 133 6.04 -7.02 -7.45
N GLU A 134 7.03 -7.74 -6.87
CA GLU A 134 6.93 -7.92 -5.40
C GLU A 134 8.19 -7.37 -4.72
N PHE A 135 7.88 -6.81 -3.57
CA PHE A 135 8.98 -6.26 -2.76
C PHE A 135 8.82 -6.75 -1.32
N GLU A 136 10.04 -6.93 -0.76
CA GLU A 136 9.95 -7.33 0.67
C GLU A 136 11.25 -6.97 1.39
N SER A 137 10.99 -6.85 2.69
CA SER A 137 12.22 -6.68 3.50
C SER A 137 12.64 -8.02 4.08
N PHE A 138 13.92 -7.93 4.65
CA PHE A 138 14.42 -9.18 5.27
C PHE A 138 15.09 -8.84 6.61
N GLY A 139 15.13 -9.95 7.45
CA GLY A 139 16.04 -9.85 8.61
C GLY A 139 15.44 -9.02 9.75
N GLY A 140 14.07 -8.69 9.61
CA GLY A 140 13.37 -8.02 10.73
C GLY A 140 13.57 -6.50 10.71
N ARG A 141 14.19 -5.96 9.64
CA ARG A 141 14.37 -4.49 9.55
C ARG A 141 13.64 -3.97 8.30
N SER A 142 13.11 -2.88 8.49
CA SER A 142 12.14 -2.37 7.48
C SER A 142 12.85 -1.91 6.21
N SER A 143 14.26 -1.73 6.41
CA SER A 143 14.91 -1.18 5.19
C SER A 143 15.98 -2.15 4.68
N ASP A 144 15.87 -3.36 5.14
CA ASP A 144 16.83 -4.35 4.62
C ASP A 144 16.36 -4.86 3.25
N GLY A 145 17.16 -4.52 2.20
CA GLY A 145 16.80 -4.95 0.82
C GLY A 145 16.06 -3.84 0.07
N VAL A 146 14.78 -3.47 0.59
CA VAL A 146 13.99 -2.45 -0.15
C VAL A 146 13.36 -1.50 0.89
N LEU A 147 13.32 -0.16 0.56
CA LEU A 147 12.56 0.78 1.42
C LEU A 147 11.05 0.58 1.26
N PRO A 148 10.33 0.82 2.32
CA PRO A 148 8.88 0.55 2.28
C PRO A 148 8.10 1.77 1.78
N TYR A 149 8.71 2.45 0.71
CA TYR A 149 8.00 3.60 0.08
C TYR A 149 7.95 3.36 -1.43
N PHE A 150 6.71 3.49 -1.92
CA PHE A 150 6.54 3.23 -3.36
C PHE A 150 5.72 4.35 -4.01
N ASN A 151 6.19 4.69 -5.21
CA ASN A 151 5.42 5.66 -6.01
C ASN A 151 4.84 4.96 -7.26
N LEU A 152 3.51 4.86 -7.21
CA LEU A 152 2.87 4.48 -8.51
C LEU A 152 2.61 5.72 -9.36
N ALA A 153 3.30 5.68 -10.49
CA ALA A 153 3.27 6.95 -11.24
C ALA A 153 2.79 6.67 -12.67
N THR A 154 2.00 7.56 -13.16
CA THR A 154 1.60 7.61 -14.58
C THR A 154 1.71 9.05 -15.09
N GLN A 155 1.47 9.17 -16.41
CA GLN A 155 1.57 10.55 -16.93
C GLN A 155 0.60 11.50 -16.20
N GLY A 156 1.18 12.57 -15.51
CA GLY A 156 0.26 13.60 -14.98
C GLY A 156 0.14 13.52 -13.45
N GLY A 157 0.59 12.30 -12.87
CA GLY A 157 0.53 12.21 -11.38
C GLY A 157 0.60 10.73 -10.93
N GLY A 158 0.28 10.57 -9.59
CA GLY A 158 0.34 9.17 -9.10
C GLY A 158 -0.09 9.08 -7.64
N LEU A 159 0.30 7.92 -7.18
CA LEU A 159 -0.06 7.60 -5.79
C LEU A 159 1.18 7.10 -5.05
N ILE A 160 1.36 7.71 -3.88
CA ILE A 160 2.46 7.19 -3.02
C ILE A 160 1.87 6.24 -1.97
N VAL A 161 2.61 5.10 -1.87
CA VAL A 161 2.21 4.12 -0.86
C VAL A 161 3.42 3.84 0.07
N ALA A 162 3.05 3.81 1.38
CA ALA A 162 4.15 3.55 2.33
C ALA A 162 3.67 2.59 3.41
N ILE A 163 4.69 1.82 3.85
CA ILE A 163 4.40 0.87 4.95
C ILE A 163 5.12 1.37 6.20
N GLY A 164 4.31 1.62 7.19
CA GLY A 164 4.91 2.10 8.46
C GLY A 164 5.10 0.92 9.43
N TRP A 165 6.15 0.13 9.29
CA TRP A 165 6.42 -1.07 10.12
C TRP A 165 7.94 -1.28 10.20
N SER A 166 8.37 -1.44 11.39
CA SER A 166 9.85 -1.53 11.55
C SER A 166 10.32 -2.98 11.33
N GLY A 167 9.32 -3.90 11.22
CA GLY A 167 9.71 -5.30 10.96
C GLY A 167 9.66 -5.64 9.46
N ASP A 168 9.45 -7.04 9.24
CA ASP A 168 9.41 -7.47 7.83
C ASP A 168 8.05 -7.15 7.20
N TRP A 169 8.16 -6.88 5.90
CA TRP A 169 6.93 -6.54 5.16
C TRP A 169 7.06 -7.05 3.72
N LYS A 170 5.87 -7.14 3.18
CA LYS A 170 5.83 -7.50 1.74
C LYS A 170 4.79 -6.61 1.03
N ALA A 171 5.15 -6.31 -0.27
CA ALA A 171 4.20 -5.52 -1.10
C ALA A 171 4.21 -6.09 -2.52
N SER A 172 2.97 -6.08 -3.10
CA SER A 172 2.84 -6.55 -4.50
C SER A 172 1.98 -5.58 -5.30
N PHE A 173 2.48 -5.33 -6.45
CA PHE A 173 1.76 -4.43 -7.37
C PHE A 173 1.52 -5.15 -8.70
N ARG A 174 0.21 -5.10 -9.06
CA ARG A 174 -0.11 -5.80 -10.32
C ARG A 174 -1.09 -4.95 -11.13
N LYS A 175 -0.65 -4.76 -12.35
CA LYS A 175 -1.59 -4.07 -13.26
C LYS A 175 -2.64 -5.06 -13.79
N THR A 176 -3.89 -4.86 -13.38
CA THR A 176 -4.96 -5.82 -13.75
C THR A 176 -5.70 -5.34 -15.00
N ALA A 177 -5.62 -4.06 -15.31
CA ALA A 177 -6.18 -3.44 -16.53
C ALA A 177 -5.44 -2.13 -16.81
N GLY A 178 -5.74 -1.52 -18.06
CA GLY A 178 -5.00 -0.31 -18.50
C GLY A 178 -4.88 0.74 -17.39
N ASP A 179 -5.86 0.86 -16.53
CA ASP A 179 -5.81 1.97 -15.54
C ASP A 179 -5.97 1.43 -14.12
N LYS A 180 -5.82 0.15 -13.97
CA LYS A 180 -6.08 -0.40 -12.63
C LYS A 180 -4.83 -1.16 -12.14
N VAL A 181 -4.56 -0.88 -10.83
CA VAL A 181 -3.43 -1.59 -10.22
C VAL A 181 -3.91 -2.20 -8.89
N HIS A 182 -3.69 -3.51 -8.84
CA HIS A 182 -4.01 -4.17 -7.56
C HIS A 182 -2.81 -4.11 -6.59
N ILE A 183 -3.15 -3.68 -5.43
CA ILE A 183 -2.12 -3.62 -4.37
C ILE A 183 -2.56 -4.58 -3.25
#